data_AF-V9KW16-F1
#
_entry.id   AF-V9KW16-F1
#
_cell.length_a   1.000
_cell.length_b   1.000
_cell.length_c   1.000
_cell.angle_alpha   90.00
_cell.angle_beta   90.00
_cell.angle_gamma   90.00
#
_symmetry.space_group_name_H-M   'P 1'
#
loop_
_entity.id
_entity.type
_entity.pdbx_description
1 polymer ?
#
loop_
_entity_poly.entity_id
_entity_poly.type
_entity_poly.pdbx_seq_one_letter_code
_entity_poly.pdbx_strand_id
1 'polypeptide(L)'
;GGLVGEGLHTGIHTQKSDLETSFQLTVEMFDYMDRELKVAEAVFRSLDTSYAVSQTPSGQCRLAPLIQVIQDCSHLYHYTVTLLFKLHSCLPADTLQGHRDRFYEEFRSLKTFFSRSRDLLYFKRLIQIPKLPEEPPNFLRASALAEHVKPVVIIPDEEAPAEEPEEQPSTASEAQTLVDLDIFDATFGPPTNNGFVKDDRDLQIEKLKQEVEQLRAELEAVRSEAQRYITQLKAQINTLETELEETRKLKQKALVDNEELRVELEKLRGERSHSERAQLSLVEAEKKVQANEQRYNKLKEKHSELVKTHAELLRKSADASRQLTVLQQSQEETSHSKQELQQVLEQMRSEAETRLEEGNAVMEKLTRELAESRGELAGIQGSLHSSQQTGTELQSRLKELATARERAQQAARDSEAEVQRLSERLEEQDTSLRREQEQNCREVAELRGKLAEEGESQRRREQRLTAEQWELVCGSA
;
A
#
# COMPACT_ATOMS: atom_id res chain seq x y z
N GLY A 1 -59.52 50.44 26.99
CA GLY A 1 -58.19 50.25 27.60
C GLY A 1 -57.11 50.06 26.55
N GLY A 2 -56.85 51.06 25.70
CA GLY A 2 -55.84 50.99 24.64
C GLY A 2 -54.57 51.83 24.88
N LEU A 3 -54.55 52.70 25.89
CA LEU A 3 -53.47 53.70 26.08
C LEU A 3 -52.41 53.31 27.13
N VAL A 4 -52.57 52.16 27.81
CA VAL A 4 -51.59 51.68 28.82
C VAL A 4 -50.58 50.69 28.18
N GLY A 5 -50.85 50.18 26.98
CA GLY A 5 -50.01 49.19 26.30
C GLY A 5 -48.83 49.78 25.51
N GLU A 6 -48.96 50.98 24.95
CA GLU A 6 -47.92 51.55 24.07
C GLU A 6 -46.70 52.08 24.83
N GLY A 7 -46.89 52.69 26.02
CA GLY A 7 -45.77 53.18 26.84
C GLY A 7 -44.90 52.09 27.46
N LEU A 8 -45.49 50.91 27.75
CA LEU A 8 -44.75 49.73 28.21
C LEU A 8 -43.96 49.09 27.07
N HIS A 9 -44.51 49.04 25.85
CA HIS A 9 -43.81 48.49 24.69
C HIS A 9 -42.60 49.34 24.27
N THR A 10 -42.75 50.68 24.27
CA THR A 10 -41.62 51.58 23.97
C THR A 10 -40.53 51.51 25.04
N GLY A 11 -40.91 51.44 26.33
CA GLY A 11 -39.95 51.32 27.44
C GLY A 11 -39.16 50.01 27.44
N ILE A 12 -39.80 48.89 27.10
CA ILE A 12 -39.15 47.58 26.98
C ILE A 12 -38.20 47.55 25.78
N HIS A 13 -38.57 48.16 24.65
CA HIS A 13 -37.69 48.26 23.48
C HIS A 13 -36.47 49.15 23.73
N THR A 14 -36.62 50.29 24.40
CA THR A 14 -35.48 51.16 24.76
C THR A 14 -34.56 50.50 25.78
N GLN A 15 -35.11 49.82 26.80
CA GLN A 15 -34.30 49.13 27.81
C GLN A 15 -33.54 47.93 27.23
N LYS A 16 -34.12 47.22 26.25
CA LYS A 16 -33.45 46.15 25.52
C LYS A 16 -32.32 46.69 24.62
N SER A 17 -32.56 47.82 23.93
CA SER A 17 -31.53 48.49 23.12
C SER A 17 -30.36 49.00 23.97
N ASP A 18 -30.63 49.56 25.15
CA ASP A 18 -29.60 50.04 26.09
C ASP A 18 -28.76 48.89 26.68
N LEU A 19 -29.37 47.73 26.87
CA LEU A 19 -28.70 46.52 27.33
C LEU A 19 -27.77 45.94 26.27
N GLU A 20 -28.26 45.79 25.03
CA GLU A 20 -27.46 45.34 23.89
C GLU A 20 -26.28 46.30 23.64
N THR A 21 -26.52 47.61 23.76
CA THR A 21 -25.46 48.63 23.68
C THR A 21 -24.46 48.50 24.82
N SER A 22 -24.91 48.29 26.07
CA SER A 22 -23.99 48.12 27.22
C SER A 22 -23.15 46.84 27.10
N PHE A 23 -23.73 45.77 26.55
CA PHE A 23 -23.04 44.50 26.32
C PHE A 23 -21.95 44.67 25.26
N GLN A 24 -22.30 45.23 24.09
CA GLN A 24 -21.36 45.49 23.01
C GLN A 24 -20.26 46.49 23.42
N LEU A 25 -20.63 47.56 24.12
CA LEU A 25 -19.67 48.54 24.64
C LEU A 25 -18.66 47.89 25.60
N THR A 26 -19.09 46.93 26.43
CA THR A 26 -18.18 46.22 27.33
C THR A 26 -17.14 45.42 26.55
N VAL A 27 -17.56 44.75 25.47
CA VAL A 27 -16.65 44.02 24.57
C VAL A 27 -15.67 44.98 23.88
N GLU A 28 -16.12 46.14 23.43
CA GLU A 28 -15.26 47.15 22.80
C GLU A 28 -14.25 47.75 23.78
N MET A 29 -14.64 47.96 25.04
CA MET A 29 -13.74 48.43 26.10
C MET A 29 -12.65 47.40 26.41
N PHE A 30 -13.01 46.10 26.43
CA PHE A 30 -12.06 45.00 26.54
C PHE A 30 -11.09 44.93 25.34
N ASP A 31 -11.62 45.03 24.12
CA ASP A 31 -10.78 45.08 22.90
C ASP A 31 -9.80 46.27 22.93
N TYR A 32 -10.22 47.40 23.49
CA TYR A 32 -9.36 48.57 23.63
C TYR A 32 -8.27 48.35 24.69
N MET A 33 -8.64 47.84 25.87
CA MET A 33 -7.67 47.46 26.92
C MET A 33 -6.61 46.49 26.40
N ASP A 34 -7.03 45.47 25.64
CA ASP A 34 -6.11 44.50 25.04
C ASP A 34 -5.11 45.15 24.08
N ARG A 35 -5.54 46.15 23.30
CA ARG A 35 -4.66 46.88 22.39
C ARG A 35 -3.65 47.72 23.15
N GLU A 36 -4.08 48.44 24.17
CA GLU A 36 -3.21 49.23 25.05
C GLU A 36 -2.14 48.34 25.74
N LEU A 37 -2.55 47.20 26.28
CA LEU A 37 -1.63 46.25 26.92
C LEU A 37 -0.64 45.63 25.92
N LYS A 38 -1.05 45.37 24.68
CA LYS A 38 -0.14 44.91 23.61
C LYS A 38 0.88 45.98 23.22
N VAL A 39 0.49 47.25 23.19
CA VAL A 39 1.43 48.36 22.98
C VAL A 39 2.44 48.41 24.12
N ALA A 40 1.99 48.30 25.37
CA ALA A 40 2.88 48.24 26.53
C ALA A 40 3.90 47.09 26.43
N GLU A 41 3.43 45.89 26.08
CA GLU A 41 4.30 44.73 25.90
C GLU A 41 5.33 44.94 24.79
N ALA A 42 4.93 45.50 23.64
CA ALA A 42 5.83 45.79 22.53
C ALA A 42 6.92 46.79 22.91
N VAL A 43 6.56 47.85 23.64
CA VAL A 43 7.51 48.84 24.14
C VAL A 43 8.52 48.20 25.10
N PHE A 44 8.04 47.43 26.08
CA PHE A 44 8.94 46.72 27.01
C PHE A 44 9.86 45.75 26.30
N ARG A 45 9.33 44.96 25.36
CA ARG A 45 10.15 44.04 24.56
C ARG A 45 11.23 44.80 23.78
N SER A 46 10.91 45.96 23.23
CA SER A 46 11.89 46.81 22.54
C SER A 46 12.97 47.35 23.48
N LEU A 47 12.61 47.65 24.73
CA LEU A 47 13.52 48.12 25.77
C LEU A 47 14.47 47.00 26.20
N ASP A 48 13.93 45.79 26.45
CA ASP A 48 14.67 44.60 26.83
C ASP A 48 15.65 44.17 25.71
N THR A 49 15.21 44.20 24.45
CA THR A 49 16.03 43.84 23.28
C THR A 49 17.21 44.81 23.08
N SER A 50 17.02 46.09 23.40
CA SER A 50 18.06 47.12 23.25
C SER A 50 18.95 47.27 24.47
N TYR A 51 18.74 46.46 25.52
CA TYR A 51 19.40 46.59 26.83
C TYR A 51 19.33 48.01 27.40
N ALA A 52 18.31 48.79 27.00
CA ALA A 52 18.13 50.15 27.46
C ALA A 52 17.53 50.15 28.88
N VAL A 53 17.93 51.12 29.69
CA VAL A 53 17.46 51.24 31.09
C VAL A 53 16.64 52.51 31.22
N SER A 54 15.65 52.53 32.11
CA SER A 54 14.72 53.67 32.31
C SER A 54 15.39 55.01 32.68
N GLN A 55 16.68 54.99 33.01
CA GLN A 55 17.45 56.19 33.35
C GLN A 55 18.15 56.83 32.14
N THR A 56 18.25 56.14 31.00
CA THR A 56 18.93 56.67 29.82
C THR A 56 17.96 57.44 28.91
N PRO A 57 18.38 58.50 28.21
CA PRO A 57 17.50 59.24 27.30
C PRO A 57 16.83 58.36 26.22
N SER A 58 17.57 57.36 25.71
CA SER A 58 17.05 56.37 24.76
C SER A 58 15.97 55.48 25.38
N GLY A 59 16.14 55.04 26.63
CA GLY A 59 15.14 54.29 27.36
C GLY A 59 13.90 55.13 27.70
N GLN A 60 14.09 56.39 28.10
CA GLN A 60 13.00 57.32 28.39
C GLN A 60 12.17 57.65 27.16
N CYS A 61 12.80 57.91 26.01
CA CYS A 61 12.09 58.14 24.74
C CYS A 61 11.19 56.95 24.35
N ARG A 62 11.65 55.72 24.60
CA ARG A 62 10.85 54.50 24.38
C ARG A 62 9.71 54.34 25.38
N LEU A 63 9.93 54.73 26.64
CA LEU A 63 8.95 54.62 27.72
C LEU A 63 7.90 55.74 27.71
N ALA A 64 8.18 56.88 27.11
CA ALA A 64 7.31 58.06 27.09
C ALA A 64 5.87 57.77 26.61
N PRO A 65 5.63 57.00 25.53
CA PRO A 65 4.28 56.66 25.09
C PRO A 65 3.46 55.91 26.15
N LEU A 66 4.13 55.16 27.05
CA LEU A 66 3.43 54.39 28.08
C LEU A 66 2.77 55.26 29.15
N ILE A 67 3.14 56.53 29.28
CA ILE A 67 2.43 57.45 30.17
C ILE A 67 0.96 57.53 29.76
N GLN A 68 0.70 57.71 28.45
CA GLN A 68 -0.66 57.75 27.90
C GLN A 68 -1.35 56.39 28.06
N VAL A 69 -0.66 55.29 27.71
CA VAL A 69 -1.19 53.92 27.86
C VAL A 69 -1.60 53.63 29.31
N ILE A 70 -0.83 54.09 30.30
CA ILE A 70 -1.16 53.92 31.73
C ILE A 70 -2.42 54.69 32.10
N GLN A 71 -2.56 55.93 31.61
CA GLN A 71 -3.74 56.76 31.85
C GLN A 71 -4.99 56.14 31.22
N ASP A 72 -4.91 55.68 29.99
CA ASP A 72 -6.03 55.07 29.27
C ASP A 72 -6.45 53.76 29.94
N CYS A 73 -5.48 52.88 30.24
CA CYS A 73 -5.72 51.66 31.01
C CYS A 73 -6.42 51.92 32.37
N SER A 74 -6.07 53.00 33.06
CA SER A 74 -6.67 53.36 34.35
C SER A 74 -8.17 53.65 34.22
N HIS A 75 -8.54 54.40 33.17
CA HIS A 75 -9.93 54.71 32.85
C HIS A 75 -10.68 53.48 32.35
N LEU A 76 -10.06 52.72 31.44
CA LEU A 76 -10.66 51.51 30.89
C LEU A 76 -10.97 50.47 31.97
N TYR A 77 -10.10 50.31 32.97
CA TYR A 77 -10.37 49.43 34.11
C TYR A 77 -11.60 49.89 34.90
N HIS A 78 -11.70 51.19 35.19
CA HIS A 78 -12.86 51.73 35.90
C HIS A 78 -14.18 51.53 35.12
N TYR A 79 -14.16 51.82 33.82
CA TYR A 79 -15.35 51.68 32.98
C TYR A 79 -15.76 50.22 32.79
N THR A 80 -14.80 49.32 32.55
CA THR A 80 -15.07 47.87 32.42
C THR A 80 -15.67 47.30 33.70
N VAL A 81 -15.14 47.65 34.88
CA VAL A 81 -15.73 47.22 36.17
C VAL A 81 -17.17 47.75 36.31
N THR A 82 -17.38 49.05 36.05
CA THR A 82 -18.70 49.68 36.17
C THR A 82 -19.73 49.06 35.22
N LEU A 83 -19.34 48.86 33.95
CA LEU A 83 -20.19 48.23 32.94
C LEU A 83 -20.49 46.77 33.28
N LEU A 84 -19.52 46.01 33.79
CA LEU A 84 -19.73 44.60 34.12
C LEU A 84 -20.68 44.42 35.31
N PHE A 85 -20.61 45.28 36.33
CA PHE A 85 -21.63 45.32 37.38
C PHE A 85 -23.01 45.73 36.85
N LYS A 86 -23.08 46.70 35.92
CA LYS A 86 -24.34 47.07 35.26
C LYS A 86 -24.93 45.89 34.49
N LEU A 87 -24.12 45.13 33.75
CA LEU A 87 -24.57 43.93 33.04
C LEU A 87 -25.07 42.85 34.02
N HIS A 88 -24.35 42.60 35.12
CA HIS A 88 -24.78 41.64 36.14
C HIS A 88 -26.08 42.03 36.87
N SER A 89 -26.44 43.33 36.88
CA SER A 89 -27.74 43.77 37.39
C SER A 89 -28.93 43.45 36.47
N CYS A 90 -28.65 43.17 35.18
CA CYS A 90 -29.67 43.03 34.15
C CYS A 90 -29.66 41.67 33.43
N LEU A 91 -28.59 40.87 33.55
CA LEU A 91 -28.40 39.58 32.89
C LEU A 91 -28.00 38.49 33.89
N PRO A 92 -28.39 37.23 33.66
CA PRO A 92 -28.01 36.13 34.52
C PRO A 92 -26.49 35.86 34.44
N ALA A 93 -25.93 35.35 35.54
CA ALA A 93 -24.48 35.13 35.68
C ALA A 93 -23.90 34.22 34.59
N ASP A 94 -24.64 33.21 34.16
CA ASP A 94 -24.22 32.24 33.15
C ASP A 94 -23.98 32.90 31.78
N THR A 95 -24.79 33.90 31.42
CA THR A 95 -24.64 34.65 30.16
C THR A 95 -23.38 35.52 30.15
N LEU A 96 -22.93 35.98 31.32
CA LEU A 96 -21.76 36.85 31.48
C LEU A 96 -20.48 36.10 31.85
N GLN A 97 -20.49 34.76 31.82
CA GLN A 97 -19.32 33.95 32.14
C GLN A 97 -18.10 34.35 31.30
N GLY A 98 -18.26 34.46 29.97
CA GLY A 98 -17.17 34.87 29.08
C GLY A 98 -16.64 36.29 29.34
N HIS A 99 -17.49 37.22 29.80
CA HIS A 99 -17.07 38.57 30.16
C HIS A 99 -16.25 38.59 31.44
N ARG A 100 -16.63 37.77 32.43
CA ARG A 100 -15.86 37.61 33.67
C ARG A 100 -14.51 36.97 33.41
N ASP A 101 -14.46 35.91 32.61
CA ASP A 101 -13.22 35.22 32.27
C ASP A 101 -12.24 36.18 31.57
N ARG A 102 -12.74 36.93 30.59
CA ARG A 102 -11.95 37.94 29.88
C ARG A 102 -11.46 39.06 30.80
N PHE A 103 -12.34 39.61 31.65
CA PHE A 103 -11.95 40.60 32.65
C PHE A 103 -10.83 40.08 33.57
N TYR A 104 -10.89 38.81 34.01
CA TYR A 104 -9.84 38.26 34.89
C TYR A 104 -8.49 38.13 34.19
N GLU A 105 -8.45 37.83 32.90
CA GLU A 105 -7.22 37.82 32.11
C GLU A 105 -6.64 39.22 31.92
N GLU A 106 -7.49 40.18 31.56
CA GLU A 106 -7.10 41.58 31.42
C GLU A 106 -6.64 42.18 32.75
N PHE A 107 -7.33 41.89 33.86
CA PHE A 107 -6.96 42.35 35.19
C PHE A 107 -5.57 41.87 35.61
N ARG A 108 -5.24 40.59 35.36
CA ARG A 108 -3.90 40.04 35.66
C ARG A 108 -2.83 40.73 34.82
N SER A 109 -3.11 40.94 33.53
CA SER A 109 -2.18 41.58 32.59
C SER A 109 -1.94 43.04 32.97
N LEU A 110 -3.01 43.78 33.26
CA LEU A 110 -2.97 45.16 33.70
C LEU A 110 -2.25 45.33 35.06
N LYS A 111 -2.54 44.45 36.03
CA LYS A 111 -1.85 44.44 37.34
C LYS A 111 -0.34 44.24 37.17
N THR A 112 0.06 43.32 36.29
CA THR A 112 1.47 43.08 35.96
C THR A 112 2.10 44.30 35.30
N PHE A 113 1.40 44.91 34.34
CA PHE A 113 1.84 46.12 33.65
C PHE A 113 2.05 47.29 34.62
N PHE A 114 1.06 47.59 35.46
CA PHE A 114 1.14 48.69 36.43
C PHE A 114 2.23 48.44 37.47
N SER A 115 2.40 47.20 37.95
CA SER A 115 3.49 46.87 38.89
C SER A 115 4.85 47.08 38.24
N ARG A 116 5.07 46.53 37.03
CA ARG A 116 6.35 46.68 36.29
C ARG A 116 6.65 48.14 36.02
N SER A 117 5.66 48.92 35.61
CA SER A 117 5.82 50.36 35.33
C SER A 117 6.12 51.15 36.59
N ARG A 118 5.45 50.86 37.70
CA ARG A 118 5.68 51.53 39.00
C ARG A 118 7.09 51.32 39.53
N ASP A 119 7.73 50.20 39.19
CA ASP A 119 9.08 49.89 39.65
C ASP A 119 10.16 50.66 38.86
N LEU A 120 9.84 51.18 37.68
CA LEU A 120 10.77 51.96 36.85
C LEU A 120 10.92 53.39 37.36
N LEU A 121 12.18 53.84 37.49
CA LEU A 121 12.50 55.16 38.02
C LEU A 121 11.95 56.30 37.16
N TYR A 122 11.84 56.09 35.85
CA TYR A 122 11.26 57.06 34.92
C TYR A 122 9.84 57.46 35.33
N PHE A 123 8.94 56.48 35.49
CA PHE A 123 7.56 56.76 35.85
C PHE A 123 7.42 57.29 37.27
N LYS A 124 8.22 56.79 38.25
CA LYS A 124 8.20 57.29 39.64
C LYS A 124 8.39 58.80 39.76
N ARG A 125 9.09 59.43 38.80
CA ARG A 125 9.34 60.87 38.79
C ARG A 125 8.26 61.68 38.07
N LEU A 126 7.55 61.06 37.13
CA LEU A 126 6.66 61.75 36.19
C LEU A 126 5.18 61.54 36.47
N ILE A 127 4.80 60.36 36.97
CA ILE A 127 3.40 60.01 37.23
C ILE A 127 3.27 59.11 38.46
N GLN A 128 2.17 59.28 39.19
CA GLN A 128 1.78 58.34 40.23
C GLN A 128 0.86 57.27 39.64
N ILE A 129 1.40 56.05 39.49
CA ILE A 129 0.65 54.90 38.99
C ILE A 129 -0.16 54.28 40.15
N PRO A 130 -1.50 54.19 40.05
CA PRO A 130 -2.33 53.66 41.11
C PRO A 130 -2.05 52.17 41.34
N LYS A 131 -2.16 51.73 42.60
CA LYS A 131 -2.10 50.31 42.94
C LYS A 131 -3.48 49.69 42.69
N LEU A 132 -3.55 48.66 41.84
CA LEU A 132 -4.76 47.87 41.72
C LEU A 132 -4.96 46.98 42.95
N PRO A 133 -6.22 46.62 43.30
CA PRO A 133 -6.53 45.69 44.38
C PRO A 133 -5.78 44.35 44.25
N GLU A 134 -5.59 43.66 45.38
CA GLU A 134 -4.94 42.34 45.37
C GLU A 134 -5.79 41.30 44.63
N GLU A 135 -7.10 41.34 44.83
CA GLU A 135 -8.08 40.45 44.20
C GLU A 135 -8.99 41.23 43.23
N PRO A 136 -9.44 40.62 42.12
CA PRO A 136 -10.39 41.27 41.22
C PRO A 136 -11.77 41.44 41.90
N PRO A 137 -12.57 42.45 41.50
CA PRO A 137 -13.92 42.64 42.04
C PRO A 137 -14.80 41.40 41.89
N ASN A 138 -15.59 41.09 42.91
CA ASN A 138 -16.58 40.02 42.84
C ASN A 138 -17.89 40.54 42.23
N PHE A 139 -18.06 40.34 40.93
CA PHE A 139 -19.23 40.82 40.18
C PHE A 139 -20.56 40.16 40.57
N LEU A 140 -20.53 39.03 41.29
CA LEU A 140 -21.73 38.37 41.80
C LEU A 140 -22.23 38.99 43.11
N ARG A 141 -21.41 39.81 43.77
CA ARG A 141 -21.75 40.50 45.00
C ARG A 141 -21.95 41.98 44.70
N ALA A 142 -23.21 42.43 44.63
CA ALA A 142 -23.53 43.83 44.32
C ALA A 142 -22.84 44.86 45.24
N SER A 143 -22.55 44.51 46.50
CA SER A 143 -21.82 45.40 47.42
C SER A 143 -20.34 45.61 47.04
N ALA A 144 -19.76 44.75 46.20
CA ALA A 144 -18.38 44.91 45.72
C ALA A 144 -18.23 46.07 44.71
N LEU A 145 -19.33 46.59 44.15
CA LEU A 145 -19.30 47.82 43.37
C LEU A 145 -19.06 49.06 44.26
N ALA A 146 -19.59 49.05 45.48
CA ALA A 146 -19.40 50.16 46.43
C ALA A 146 -17.96 50.23 46.99
N GLU A 147 -17.24 49.11 46.94
CA GLU A 147 -15.81 49.01 47.32
C GLU A 147 -14.86 49.41 46.16
N HIS A 148 -15.37 49.54 44.93
CA HIS A 148 -14.55 49.89 43.78
C HIS A 148 -14.20 51.38 43.77
N VAL A 149 -12.93 51.68 43.99
CA VAL A 149 -12.36 53.03 43.89
C VAL A 149 -11.75 53.21 42.50
N LYS A 150 -12.15 54.28 41.78
CA LYS A 150 -11.56 54.65 40.49
C LYS A 150 -10.05 54.84 40.66
N PRO A 151 -9.19 54.08 39.96
CA PRO A 151 -7.77 54.35 39.97
C PRO A 151 -7.53 55.66 39.22
N VAL A 152 -6.96 56.66 39.91
CA VAL A 152 -6.63 57.96 39.33
C VAL A 152 -5.10 58.03 39.17
N VAL A 153 -4.64 58.28 37.95
CA VAL A 153 -3.22 58.55 37.66
C VAL A 153 -3.00 60.04 37.89
N ILE A 154 -2.20 60.39 38.90
CA ILE A 154 -1.86 61.79 39.20
C ILE A 154 -0.56 62.11 38.47
N ILE A 155 -0.58 63.09 37.58
CA ILE A 155 0.64 63.72 37.05
C ILE A 155 0.98 64.84 38.05
N PRO A 156 2.12 64.80 38.76
CA PRO A 156 2.57 65.96 39.51
C PRO A 156 2.85 67.10 38.51
N ASP A 157 2.17 68.24 38.66
CA ASP A 157 2.42 69.42 37.83
C ASP A 157 3.89 69.85 37.97
N GLU A 158 4.53 70.12 36.83
CA GLU A 158 5.88 70.64 36.74
C GLU A 158 5.85 72.14 37.12
N GLU A 159 6.56 72.49 38.19
CA GLU A 159 6.95 73.82 38.69
C GLU A 159 5.89 74.74 39.35
N ALA A 160 5.91 74.75 40.69
CA ALA A 160 5.81 75.98 41.48
C ALA A 160 6.72 75.87 42.73
N PRO A 161 7.60 76.84 43.04
CA PRO A 161 8.52 76.75 44.16
C PRO A 161 7.78 76.78 45.50
N ALA A 162 8.39 76.13 46.48
CA ALA A 162 7.96 76.05 47.86
C ALA A 162 7.58 77.42 48.47
N GLU A 163 6.40 77.46 49.10
CA GLU A 163 6.13 78.35 50.22
C GLU A 163 5.71 77.50 51.42
N GLU A 164 6.59 77.42 52.41
CA GLU A 164 6.22 77.11 53.79
C GLU A 164 5.37 78.26 54.32
N PRO A 165 4.27 78.01 55.06
CA PRO A 165 3.75 79.01 55.98
C PRO A 165 4.15 78.67 57.41
N GLU A 166 4.95 79.57 57.96
CA GLU A 166 5.20 79.75 59.38
C GLU A 166 3.90 79.96 60.19
N GLU A 167 4.03 79.55 61.45
CA GLU A 167 3.36 79.97 62.68
C GLU A 167 2.27 81.07 62.62
N GLN A 168 1.12 80.76 63.22
CA GLN A 168 0.23 81.77 63.82
C GLN A 168 0.01 81.43 65.30
N PRO A 169 0.36 82.32 66.25
CA PRO A 169 -0.19 82.30 67.59
C PRO A 169 -1.49 83.11 67.61
N SER A 170 -2.55 82.48 68.12
CA SER A 170 -3.87 83.07 68.30
C SER A 170 -3.84 84.20 69.33
N THR A 171 -4.27 85.39 68.89
CA THR A 171 -4.69 86.51 69.74
C THR A 171 -6.12 86.28 70.22
N ALA A 172 -6.38 86.56 71.50
CA ALA A 172 -7.74 86.79 72.00
C ALA A 172 -7.73 87.82 73.12
N SER A 173 -8.73 88.69 73.04
CA SER A 173 -8.80 90.06 73.54
C SER A 173 -9.29 90.22 74.98
N GLU A 174 -8.77 91.28 75.57
CA GLU A 174 -9.28 92.20 76.61
C GLU A 174 -10.77 92.17 77.00
N ALA A 175 -11.00 92.36 78.31
CA ALA A 175 -11.99 93.27 78.91
C ALA A 175 -11.69 93.39 80.43
N GLN A 176 -11.89 94.47 81.20
CA GLN A 176 -12.07 95.91 81.01
C GLN A 176 -12.02 96.52 82.43
N THR A 177 -11.55 97.77 82.53
CA THR A 177 -11.85 98.81 83.56
C THR A 177 -11.43 98.60 85.02
N LEU A 178 -10.70 99.60 85.57
CA LEU A 178 -11.17 100.49 86.65
C LEU A 178 -10.14 101.62 86.95
N VAL A 179 -10.54 102.84 86.53
CA VAL A 179 -10.38 104.18 87.12
C VAL A 179 -9.15 104.60 87.95
N ASP A 180 -8.60 105.74 87.50
CA ASP A 180 -7.78 106.74 88.20
C ASP A 180 -8.18 107.00 89.66
N LEU A 181 -7.16 107.23 90.51
CA LEU A 181 -7.23 108.32 91.50
C LEU A 181 -5.83 108.76 91.94
N ASP A 182 -5.45 109.94 91.45
CA ASP A 182 -4.33 110.76 91.93
C ASP A 182 -4.80 111.50 93.19
N ILE A 183 -4.27 111.14 94.37
CA ILE A 183 -4.50 111.88 95.63
C ILE A 183 -3.14 112.14 96.28
N PHE A 184 -2.46 113.13 95.73
CA PHE A 184 -1.44 113.89 96.44
C PHE A 184 -1.94 115.34 96.52
N ASP A 185 -1.99 115.85 97.74
CA ASP A 185 -2.04 117.28 98.07
C ASP A 185 -3.42 118.00 98.12
N ALA A 186 -4.06 117.95 99.30
CA ALA A 186 -4.93 119.02 99.77
C ALA A 186 -4.97 119.10 101.31
N THR A 187 -4.05 119.91 101.85
CA THR A 187 -4.35 121.02 102.77
C THR A 187 -4.72 120.71 104.24
N PHE A 188 -3.77 121.03 105.12
CA PHE A 188 -3.83 121.20 106.58
C PHE A 188 -5.10 121.90 107.17
N GLY A 189 -5.61 121.39 108.32
CA GLY A 189 -6.35 122.15 109.36
C GLY A 189 -7.27 121.30 110.29
N PRO A 190 -7.45 121.59 111.60
CA PRO A 190 -7.35 120.58 112.67
C PRO A 190 -8.59 120.45 113.63
N PRO A 191 -8.47 119.84 114.84
CA PRO A 191 -9.21 118.64 115.28
C PRO A 191 -10.46 118.92 116.14
N THR A 192 -11.53 118.13 116.03
CA THR A 192 -12.56 118.06 117.09
C THR A 192 -13.26 116.69 117.20
N ASN A 193 -13.34 116.24 118.45
CA ASN A 193 -14.33 115.36 119.08
C ASN A 193 -14.41 113.85 118.76
N ASN A 194 -13.92 113.10 119.75
CA ASN A 194 -14.33 111.75 120.16
C ASN A 194 -15.84 111.50 120.16
N GLY A 195 -16.24 110.32 119.66
CA GLY A 195 -17.45 109.62 120.06
C GLY A 195 -17.98 108.67 118.99
N PHE A 196 -18.03 107.36 119.30
CA PHE A 196 -18.66 106.28 118.48
C PHE A 196 -17.93 105.86 117.18
N VAL A 197 -16.92 104.98 117.30
CA VAL A 197 -16.29 104.27 116.15
C VAL A 197 -16.27 102.75 116.39
N LYS A 198 -17.32 102.21 117.03
CA LYS A 198 -17.44 100.75 117.22
C LYS A 198 -18.23 100.05 116.11
N ASP A 199 -19.18 100.69 115.44
CA ASP A 199 -20.07 99.97 114.51
C ASP A 199 -19.54 99.84 113.07
N ASP A 200 -18.90 100.86 112.49
CA ASP A 200 -18.44 100.80 111.09
C ASP A 200 -17.24 99.87 110.88
N ARG A 201 -16.32 99.84 111.85
CA ARG A 201 -15.18 98.91 111.83
C ARG A 201 -15.65 97.46 111.98
N ASP A 202 -16.59 97.20 112.87
CA ASP A 202 -17.08 95.85 113.11
C ASP A 202 -17.90 95.33 111.91
N LEU A 203 -18.69 96.18 111.26
CA LEU A 203 -19.41 95.84 110.02
C LEU A 203 -18.46 95.55 108.86
N GLN A 204 -17.36 96.32 108.74
CA GLN A 204 -16.32 96.07 107.73
C GLN A 204 -15.57 94.76 108.00
N ILE A 205 -15.30 94.45 109.27
CA ILE A 205 -14.71 93.17 109.68
C ILE A 205 -15.64 92.00 109.33
N GLU A 206 -16.95 92.11 109.53
CA GLU A 206 -17.90 91.07 109.14
C GLU A 206 -17.98 90.88 107.63
N LYS A 207 -18.01 91.97 106.84
CA LYS A 207 -17.98 91.88 105.37
C LYS A 207 -16.71 91.19 104.85
N LEU A 208 -15.54 91.57 105.37
CA LEU A 208 -14.27 90.94 105.00
C LEU A 208 -14.21 89.47 105.44
N LYS A 209 -14.80 89.11 106.59
CA LYS A 209 -14.92 87.70 107.00
C LYS A 209 -15.78 86.89 106.04
N GLN A 210 -16.93 87.42 105.64
CA GLN A 210 -17.81 86.78 104.65
C GLN A 210 -17.12 86.64 103.29
N GLU A 211 -16.40 87.66 102.83
CA GLU A 211 -15.63 87.60 101.58
C GLU A 211 -14.49 86.58 101.65
N VAL A 212 -13.78 86.49 102.77
CA VAL A 212 -12.75 85.46 102.99
C VAL A 212 -13.37 84.06 103.02
N GLU A 213 -14.56 83.89 103.62
CA GLU A 213 -15.28 82.62 103.59
C GLU A 213 -15.76 82.25 102.18
N GLN A 214 -16.27 83.22 101.42
CA GLN A 214 -16.69 83.02 100.02
C GLN A 214 -15.48 82.66 99.14
N LEU A 215 -14.37 83.41 99.21
CA LEU A 215 -13.16 83.12 98.46
C LEU A 215 -12.56 81.75 98.83
N ARG A 216 -12.67 81.33 100.10
CA ARG A 216 -12.28 79.97 100.51
C ARG A 216 -13.18 78.90 99.88
N ALA A 217 -14.49 79.14 99.84
CA ALA A 217 -15.44 78.21 99.21
C ALA A 217 -15.22 78.13 97.69
N GLU A 218 -14.99 79.25 97.01
CA GLU A 218 -14.66 79.30 95.58
C GLU A 218 -13.34 78.59 95.28
N LEU A 219 -12.31 78.81 96.10
CA LEU A 219 -11.02 78.14 95.96
C LEU A 219 -11.13 76.62 96.17
N GLU A 220 -11.97 76.16 97.10
CA GLU A 220 -12.24 74.75 97.31
C GLU A 220 -13.08 74.14 96.16
N ALA A 221 -14.03 74.90 95.61
CA ALA A 221 -14.79 74.49 94.43
C ALA A 221 -13.87 74.29 93.21
N VAL A 222 -12.98 75.26 92.92
CA VAL A 222 -11.99 75.16 91.83
C VAL A 222 -11.04 73.98 92.05
N ARG A 223 -10.58 73.75 93.28
CA ARG A 223 -9.75 72.57 93.61
C ARG A 223 -10.50 71.27 93.37
N SER A 224 -11.76 71.19 93.79
CA SER A 224 -12.59 69.99 93.59
C SER A 224 -12.84 69.71 92.10
N GLU A 225 -13.04 70.75 91.29
CA GLU A 225 -13.24 70.64 89.85
C GLU A 225 -11.96 70.21 89.14
N ALA A 226 -10.81 70.80 89.49
CA ALA A 226 -9.50 70.37 88.99
C ALA A 226 -9.22 68.90 89.35
N GLN A 227 -9.54 68.47 90.57
CA GLN A 227 -9.38 67.08 90.99
C GLN A 227 -10.30 66.12 90.21
N ARG A 228 -11.53 66.55 89.91
CA ARG A 228 -12.47 65.79 89.05
C ARG A 228 -11.91 65.64 87.64
N TYR A 229 -11.35 66.72 87.06
CA TYR A 229 -10.73 66.68 85.73
C TYR A 229 -9.50 65.77 85.69
N ILE A 230 -8.63 65.84 86.70
CA ILE A 230 -7.48 64.93 86.84
C ILE A 230 -7.95 63.47 86.90
N THR A 231 -9.02 63.19 87.65
CA THR A 231 -9.56 61.83 87.76
C THR A 231 -10.12 61.33 86.42
N GLN A 232 -10.82 62.19 85.68
CA GLN A 232 -11.33 61.85 84.34
C GLN A 232 -10.20 61.59 83.34
N LEU A 233 -9.18 62.45 83.31
CA LEU A 233 -8.02 62.26 82.44
C LEU A 233 -7.26 60.98 82.77
N LYS A 234 -7.06 60.66 84.06
CA LYS A 234 -6.44 59.39 84.48
C LYS A 234 -7.27 58.18 84.05
N ALA A 235 -8.60 58.25 84.15
CA ALA A 235 -9.47 57.19 83.65
C ALA A 235 -9.34 57.02 82.13
N GLN A 236 -9.29 58.12 81.36
CA GLN A 236 -9.09 58.09 79.91
C GLN A 236 -7.72 57.52 79.51
N ILE A 237 -6.66 57.90 80.22
CA ILE A 237 -5.31 57.34 80.01
C ILE A 237 -5.35 55.83 80.24
N ASN A 238 -5.93 55.38 81.36
CA ASN A 238 -6.04 53.95 81.65
C ASN A 238 -6.83 53.19 80.57
N THR A 239 -7.96 53.74 80.08
CA THR A 239 -8.71 53.10 79.00
C THR A 239 -7.90 53.00 77.71
N LEU A 240 -7.20 54.07 77.32
CA LEU A 240 -6.34 54.07 76.14
C LEU A 240 -5.15 53.11 76.29
N GLU A 241 -4.57 53.01 77.49
CA GLU A 241 -3.52 52.04 77.79
C GLU A 241 -4.03 50.60 77.66
N THR A 242 -5.24 50.30 78.16
CA THR A 242 -5.84 48.96 78.00
C THR A 242 -6.14 48.64 76.53
N GLU A 243 -6.70 49.57 75.77
CA GLU A 243 -6.96 49.40 74.33
C GLU A 243 -5.64 49.20 73.54
N LEU A 244 -4.58 49.92 73.91
CA LEU A 244 -3.26 49.75 73.32
C LEU A 244 -2.67 48.36 73.61
N GLU A 245 -2.84 47.84 74.82
CA GLU A 245 -2.40 46.49 75.17
C GLU A 245 -3.21 45.42 74.43
N GLU A 246 -4.52 45.60 74.30
CA GLU A 246 -5.41 44.69 73.56
C GLU A 246 -5.05 44.65 72.08
N THR A 247 -4.86 45.81 71.45
CA THR A 247 -4.44 45.89 70.04
C THR A 247 -3.07 45.25 69.81
N ARG A 248 -2.13 45.42 70.75
CA ARG A 248 -0.82 44.73 70.72
C ARG A 248 -0.98 43.20 70.80
N LYS A 249 -1.84 42.70 71.69
CA LYS A 249 -2.13 41.25 71.81
C LYS A 249 -2.78 40.69 70.54
N LEU A 250 -3.76 41.40 69.97
CA LEU A 250 -4.40 41.01 68.71
C LEU A 250 -3.42 40.97 67.56
N LYS A 251 -2.54 41.98 67.45
CA LYS A 251 -1.47 42.00 66.43
C LYS A 251 -0.51 40.83 66.60
N GLN A 252 -0.07 40.54 67.82
CA GLN A 252 0.83 39.42 68.08
C GLN A 252 0.17 38.08 67.70
N LYS A 253 -1.10 37.89 68.04
CA LYS A 253 -1.86 36.71 67.64
C LYS A 253 -1.95 36.57 66.12
N ALA A 254 -2.32 37.65 65.43
CA ALA A 254 -2.39 37.65 63.96
C ALA A 254 -1.05 37.33 63.29
N LEU A 255 0.08 37.74 63.88
CA LEU A 255 1.42 37.40 63.37
C LEU A 255 1.73 35.91 63.53
N VAL A 256 1.37 35.30 64.67
CA VAL A 256 1.55 33.85 64.89
C VAL A 256 0.66 33.06 63.93
N ASP A 257 -0.62 33.41 63.84
CA ASP A 257 -1.57 32.76 62.94
C ASP A 257 -1.09 32.88 61.46
N ASN A 258 -0.51 34.02 61.07
CA ASN A 258 0.04 34.21 59.72
C ASN A 258 1.25 33.31 59.44
N GLU A 259 2.12 33.12 60.43
CA GLU A 259 3.29 32.25 60.29
C GLU A 259 2.88 30.78 60.24
N GLU A 260 1.90 30.36 61.04
CA GLU A 260 1.32 29.02 60.98
C GLU A 260 0.71 28.74 59.60
N LEU A 261 -0.06 29.68 59.05
CA LEU A 261 -0.62 29.57 57.70
C LEU A 261 0.46 29.52 56.61
N ARG A 262 1.57 30.25 56.76
CA ARG A 262 2.70 30.18 55.83
C ARG A 262 3.35 28.79 55.83
N VAL A 263 3.59 28.22 57.02
CA VAL A 263 4.15 26.88 57.16
C VAL A 263 3.20 25.82 56.58
N GLU A 264 1.89 25.94 56.82
CA GLU A 264 0.90 25.03 56.25
C GLU A 264 0.84 25.14 54.72
N LEU A 265 0.90 26.35 54.17
CA LEU A 265 0.98 26.55 52.72
C LEU A 265 2.25 25.96 52.10
N GLU A 266 3.40 26.08 52.75
CA GLU A 266 4.64 25.45 52.30
C GLU A 266 4.54 23.92 52.33
N LYS A 267 3.95 23.36 53.38
CA LYS A 267 3.70 21.91 53.47
C LYS A 267 2.79 21.42 52.34
N LEU A 268 1.66 22.10 52.10
CA LEU A 268 0.73 21.76 51.01
C LEU A 268 1.38 21.90 49.63
N ARG A 269 2.23 22.91 49.41
CA ARG A 269 3.02 23.05 48.18
C ARG A 269 4.02 21.90 48.01
N GLY A 270 4.67 21.47 49.09
CA GLY A 270 5.57 20.31 49.10
C GLY A 270 4.85 19.02 48.75
N GLU A 271 3.69 18.76 49.36
CA GLU A 271 2.83 17.60 49.08
C GLU A 271 2.34 17.61 47.63
N ARG A 272 1.89 18.76 47.12
CA ARG A 272 1.50 18.93 45.72
C ARG A 272 2.65 18.63 44.76
N SER A 273 3.84 19.16 45.00
CA SER A 273 5.03 18.88 44.18
C SER A 273 5.43 17.41 44.22
N HIS A 274 5.28 16.74 45.37
CA HIS A 274 5.53 15.30 45.48
C HIS A 274 4.49 14.49 44.70
N SER A 275 3.20 14.86 44.79
CA SER A 275 2.11 14.25 44.04
C SER A 275 2.29 14.41 42.53
N GLU A 276 2.65 15.61 42.07
CA GLU A 276 2.96 15.89 40.66
C GLU A 276 4.12 15.03 40.15
N ARG A 277 5.20 14.88 40.93
CA ARG A 277 6.32 13.98 40.59
C ARG A 277 5.90 12.51 40.54
N ALA A 278 5.07 12.05 41.48
CA ALA A 278 4.53 10.69 41.47
C ALA A 278 3.63 10.46 40.25
N GLN A 279 2.79 11.42 39.89
CA GLN A 279 1.93 11.35 38.71
C GLN A 279 2.74 11.29 37.42
N LEU A 280 3.81 12.08 37.28
CA LEU A 280 4.72 12.00 36.13
C LEU A 280 5.38 10.62 36.03
N SER A 281 5.84 10.07 37.14
CA SER A 281 6.41 8.71 37.21
C SER A 281 5.39 7.64 36.78
N LEU A 282 4.13 7.76 37.21
CA LEU A 282 3.05 6.86 36.78
C LEU A 282 2.81 6.94 35.27
N VAL A 283 2.73 8.15 34.70
CA VAL A 283 2.56 8.34 33.25
C VAL A 283 3.73 7.75 32.46
N GLU A 284 4.96 7.88 32.94
CA GLU A 284 6.14 7.25 32.33
C GLU A 284 6.09 5.72 32.42
N ALA A 285 5.64 5.17 33.55
CA ALA A 285 5.44 3.75 33.72
C ALA A 285 4.35 3.20 32.79
N GLU A 286 3.22 3.90 32.66
CA GLU A 286 2.14 3.55 31.73
C GLU A 286 2.61 3.54 30.28
N LYS A 287 3.39 4.54 29.85
CA LYS A 287 4.00 4.57 28.51
C LYS A 287 4.90 3.35 28.26
N LYS A 288 5.69 2.94 29.27
CA LYS A 288 6.53 1.73 29.18
C LYS A 288 5.68 0.46 29.08
N VAL A 289 4.59 0.36 29.84
CA VAL A 289 3.65 -0.77 29.78
C VAL A 289 2.99 -0.85 28.40
N GLN A 290 2.46 0.26 27.88
CA GLN A 290 1.86 0.32 26.54
C GLN A 290 2.85 -0.08 25.44
N ALA A 291 4.09 0.41 25.51
CA ALA A 291 5.13 0.03 24.56
C ALA A 291 5.46 -1.47 24.63
N ASN A 292 5.46 -2.06 25.84
CA ASN A 292 5.69 -3.49 26.02
C ASN A 292 4.50 -4.33 25.51
N GLU A 293 3.27 -3.89 25.77
CA GLU A 293 2.05 -4.53 25.27
C GLU A 293 2.01 -4.54 23.73
N GLN A 294 2.38 -3.44 23.08
CA GLN A 294 2.52 -3.38 21.62
C GLN A 294 3.57 -4.37 21.09
N ARG A 295 4.71 -4.51 21.77
CA ARG A 295 5.75 -5.48 21.40
C ARG A 295 5.24 -6.92 21.56
N TYR A 296 4.54 -7.21 22.66
CA TYR A 296 3.94 -8.50 22.90
C TYR A 296 2.90 -8.86 21.83
N ASN A 297 2.03 -7.91 21.46
CA ASN A 297 1.05 -8.11 20.39
C ASN A 297 1.71 -8.41 19.04
N LYS A 298 2.75 -7.64 18.67
CA LYS A 298 3.54 -7.93 17.44
C LYS A 298 4.17 -9.32 17.48
N LEU A 299 4.71 -9.73 18.63
CA LEU A 299 5.30 -11.06 18.79
C LEU A 299 4.23 -12.16 18.66
N LYS A 300 3.05 -11.94 19.25
CA LYS A 300 1.90 -12.86 19.16
C LYS A 300 1.40 -13.00 17.71
N GLU A 301 1.32 -11.89 16.97
CA GLU A 301 0.98 -11.90 15.54
C GLU A 301 2.01 -12.71 14.73
N LYS A 302 3.30 -12.44 14.93
CA LYS A 302 4.39 -13.17 14.26
C LYS A 302 4.38 -14.67 14.59
N HIS A 303 4.10 -15.01 15.85
CA HIS A 303 3.94 -16.41 16.25
C HIS A 303 2.73 -17.05 15.58
N SER A 304 1.60 -16.36 15.50
CA SER A 304 0.40 -16.85 14.78
C SER A 304 0.67 -17.04 13.28
N GLU A 305 1.36 -16.10 12.63
CA GLU A 305 1.81 -16.22 11.24
C GLU A 305 2.74 -17.42 11.05
N LEU A 306 3.69 -17.63 11.96
CA LEU A 306 4.61 -18.77 11.91
C LEU A 306 3.86 -20.11 12.05
N VAL A 307 2.89 -20.19 12.96
CA VAL A 307 2.07 -21.40 13.12
C VAL A 307 1.23 -21.65 11.87
N LYS A 308 0.62 -20.61 11.28
CA LYS A 308 -0.15 -20.74 10.02
C LYS A 308 0.72 -21.22 8.87
N THR A 309 1.89 -20.59 8.67
CA THR A 309 2.84 -20.97 7.61
C THR A 309 3.37 -22.38 7.81
N HIS A 310 3.66 -22.79 9.05
CA HIS A 310 4.06 -24.18 9.34
C HIS A 310 2.96 -25.18 8.98
N ALA A 311 1.70 -24.91 9.35
CA ALA A 311 0.56 -25.76 9.00
C ALA A 311 0.34 -25.85 7.48
N GLU A 312 0.49 -24.74 6.75
CA GLU A 312 0.42 -24.72 5.29
C GLU A 312 1.55 -25.52 4.64
N LEU A 313 2.78 -25.40 5.15
CA LEU A 313 3.92 -26.18 4.66
C LEU A 313 3.73 -27.68 4.90
N LEU A 314 3.17 -28.09 6.05
CA LEU A 314 2.84 -29.49 6.31
C LEU A 314 1.80 -30.02 5.31
N ARG A 315 0.77 -29.24 4.98
CA ARG A 315 -0.21 -29.62 3.94
C ARG A 315 0.44 -29.74 2.57
N LYS A 316 1.24 -28.75 2.16
CA LYS A 316 1.97 -28.78 0.88
C LYS A 316 2.93 -29.96 0.80
N SER A 317 3.62 -30.28 1.89
CA SER A 317 4.50 -31.46 1.96
C SER A 317 3.70 -32.75 1.79
N ALA A 318 2.55 -32.88 2.47
CA ALA A 318 1.69 -34.05 2.34
C ALA A 318 1.13 -34.20 0.91
N ASP A 319 0.71 -33.10 0.28
CA ASP A 319 0.23 -33.11 -1.10
C ASP A 319 1.35 -33.42 -2.10
N ALA A 320 2.55 -32.89 -1.90
CA ALA A 320 3.72 -33.24 -2.70
C ALA A 320 4.08 -34.72 -2.56
N SER A 321 4.04 -35.29 -1.35
CA SER A 321 4.23 -36.73 -1.13
C SER A 321 3.18 -37.56 -1.87
N ARG A 322 1.90 -37.18 -1.83
CA ARG A 322 0.82 -37.85 -2.59
C ARG A 322 1.06 -37.77 -4.10
N GLN A 323 1.39 -36.59 -4.62
CA GLN A 323 1.70 -36.40 -6.03
C GLN A 323 2.88 -37.26 -6.47
N LEU A 324 3.92 -37.36 -5.62
CA LEU A 324 5.09 -38.19 -5.90
C LEU A 324 4.73 -39.68 -5.95
N THR A 325 3.87 -40.17 -5.04
CA THR A 325 3.35 -41.54 -5.10
C THR A 325 2.53 -41.79 -6.37
N VAL A 326 1.66 -40.85 -6.78
CA VAL A 326 0.88 -40.97 -8.02
C VAL A 326 1.80 -40.99 -9.26
N LEU A 327 2.81 -40.11 -9.30
CA LEU A 327 3.78 -40.11 -10.39
C LEU A 327 4.62 -41.40 -10.43
N GLN A 328 5.00 -41.95 -9.28
CA GLN A 328 5.69 -43.25 -9.20
C GLN A 328 4.80 -44.38 -9.74
N GLN A 329 3.53 -44.45 -9.33
CA GLN A 329 2.59 -45.45 -9.84
C GLN A 329 2.41 -45.33 -11.37
N SER A 330 2.21 -44.12 -11.89
CA SER A 330 2.10 -43.88 -13.33
C SER A 330 3.39 -44.22 -14.09
N GLN A 331 4.56 -43.95 -13.49
CA GLN A 331 5.86 -44.34 -14.06
C GLN A 331 6.01 -45.87 -14.09
N GLU A 332 5.63 -46.57 -13.02
CA GLU A 332 5.63 -48.03 -12.93
C GLU A 332 4.69 -48.64 -13.98
N GLU A 333 3.45 -48.16 -14.09
CA GLU A 333 2.49 -48.56 -15.13
C GLU A 333 3.05 -48.34 -16.55
N THR A 334 3.62 -47.16 -16.81
CA THR A 334 4.24 -46.86 -18.11
C THR A 334 5.42 -47.80 -18.39
N SER A 335 6.23 -48.12 -17.37
CA SER A 335 7.34 -49.05 -17.49
C SER A 335 6.86 -50.49 -17.74
N HIS A 336 5.76 -50.90 -17.12
CA HIS A 336 5.11 -52.18 -17.33
C HIS A 336 4.55 -52.28 -18.74
N SER A 337 3.75 -51.30 -19.19
CA SER A 337 3.25 -51.24 -20.57
C SER A 337 4.37 -51.18 -21.60
N LYS A 338 5.49 -50.51 -21.30
CA LYS A 338 6.68 -50.55 -22.15
C LYS A 338 7.27 -51.96 -22.24
N GLN A 339 7.39 -52.67 -21.12
CA GLN A 339 7.87 -54.05 -21.10
C GLN A 339 6.93 -55.00 -21.86
N GLU A 340 5.61 -54.87 -21.66
CA GLU A 340 4.60 -55.63 -22.40
C GLU A 340 4.70 -55.37 -23.91
N LEU A 341 4.78 -54.10 -24.32
CA LEU A 341 4.96 -53.73 -25.72
C LEU A 341 6.29 -54.25 -26.29
N GLN A 342 7.37 -54.22 -25.50
CA GLN A 342 8.65 -54.82 -25.91
C GLN A 342 8.53 -56.33 -26.12
N GLN A 343 7.86 -57.05 -25.21
CA GLN A 343 7.62 -58.49 -25.35
C GLN A 343 6.78 -58.81 -26.59
N VAL A 344 5.70 -58.05 -26.85
CA VAL A 344 4.87 -58.23 -28.05
C VAL A 344 5.67 -57.95 -29.31
N LEU A 345 6.49 -56.89 -29.34
CA LEU A 345 7.35 -56.59 -30.48
C LEU A 345 8.38 -57.70 -30.73
N GLU A 346 8.99 -58.24 -29.68
CA GLU A 346 9.96 -59.34 -29.79
C GLU A 346 9.28 -60.65 -30.25
N GLN A 347 8.07 -60.92 -29.76
CA GLN A 347 7.25 -62.03 -30.22
C GLN A 347 6.89 -61.86 -31.70
N MET A 348 6.32 -60.71 -32.11
CA MET A 348 6.00 -60.41 -33.50
C MET A 348 7.24 -60.48 -34.41
N ARG A 349 8.40 -60.05 -33.92
CA ARG A 349 9.66 -60.15 -34.65
C ARG A 349 10.08 -61.61 -34.82
N SER A 350 10.03 -62.43 -33.78
CA SER A 350 10.35 -63.86 -33.89
C SER A 350 9.35 -64.60 -34.80
N GLU A 351 8.05 -64.28 -34.72
CA GLU A 351 7.03 -64.81 -35.64
C GLU A 351 7.25 -64.35 -37.10
N ALA A 352 7.72 -63.11 -37.31
CA ALA A 352 8.08 -62.65 -38.64
C ALA A 352 9.34 -63.35 -39.16
N GLU A 353 10.36 -63.55 -38.32
CA GLU A 353 11.57 -64.30 -38.66
C GLU A 353 11.24 -65.76 -39.01
N THR A 354 10.42 -66.46 -38.21
CA THR A 354 10.00 -67.84 -38.50
C THR A 354 9.15 -67.95 -39.76
N ARG A 355 8.21 -67.04 -40.00
CA ARG A 355 7.45 -67.01 -41.27
C ARG A 355 8.34 -66.77 -42.48
N LEU A 356 9.38 -65.96 -42.33
CA LEU A 356 10.33 -65.66 -43.39
C LEU A 356 11.23 -66.89 -43.65
N GLU A 357 11.64 -67.61 -42.60
CA GLU A 357 12.31 -68.92 -42.71
C GLU A 357 11.42 -69.98 -43.37
N GLU A 358 10.16 -70.10 -42.96
CA GLU A 358 9.18 -70.99 -43.59
C GLU A 358 8.96 -70.64 -45.07
N GLY A 359 8.78 -69.35 -45.38
CA GLY A 359 8.66 -68.86 -46.75
C GLY A 359 9.91 -69.17 -47.60
N ASN A 360 11.10 -68.97 -47.03
CA ASN A 360 12.36 -69.35 -47.67
C ASN A 360 12.46 -70.85 -47.91
N ALA A 361 12.05 -71.69 -46.94
CA ALA A 361 12.05 -73.14 -47.09
C ALA A 361 11.09 -73.61 -48.20
N VAL A 362 9.91 -72.99 -48.31
CA VAL A 362 8.98 -73.24 -49.42
C VAL A 362 9.57 -72.80 -50.76
N MET A 363 10.18 -71.60 -50.81
CA MET A 363 10.87 -71.13 -52.00
C MET A 363 12.02 -72.07 -52.42
N GLU A 364 12.78 -72.58 -51.47
CA GLU A 364 13.86 -73.54 -51.75
C GLU A 364 13.32 -74.88 -52.27
N LYS A 365 12.21 -75.38 -51.71
CA LYS A 365 11.49 -76.55 -52.24
C LYS A 365 11.03 -76.34 -53.68
N LEU A 366 10.33 -75.24 -53.97
CA LEU A 366 9.89 -74.91 -55.32
C LEU A 366 11.06 -74.75 -56.29
N THR A 367 12.18 -74.17 -55.84
CA THR A 367 13.39 -74.03 -56.66
C THR A 367 13.99 -75.41 -56.99
N ARG A 368 13.99 -76.34 -56.03
CA ARG A 368 14.42 -77.73 -56.24
C ARG A 368 13.50 -78.48 -57.20
N GLU A 369 12.18 -78.40 -57.01
CA GLU A 369 11.18 -78.99 -57.91
C GLU A 369 11.28 -78.42 -59.34
N LEU A 370 11.52 -77.10 -59.47
CA LEU A 370 11.79 -76.48 -60.76
C LEU A 370 13.09 -76.99 -61.39
N ALA A 371 14.14 -77.21 -60.59
CA ALA A 371 15.40 -77.78 -61.07
C ALA A 371 15.23 -79.25 -61.51
N GLU A 372 14.48 -80.04 -60.74
CA GLU A 372 14.10 -81.43 -61.09
C GLU A 372 13.28 -81.45 -62.39
N SER A 373 12.22 -80.63 -62.48
CA SER A 373 11.41 -80.49 -63.70
C SER A 373 12.22 -80.04 -64.91
N ARG A 374 13.20 -79.12 -64.72
CA ARG A 374 14.14 -78.73 -65.77
C ARG A 374 15.06 -79.89 -66.18
N GLY A 375 15.51 -80.70 -65.21
CA GLY A 375 16.30 -81.91 -65.45
C GLY A 375 15.52 -82.97 -66.22
N GLU A 376 14.26 -83.21 -65.84
CA GLU A 376 13.33 -84.10 -66.56
C GLU A 376 13.08 -83.60 -67.98
N LEU A 377 12.81 -82.29 -68.16
CA LEU A 377 12.68 -81.68 -69.48
C LEU A 377 13.95 -81.85 -70.34
N ALA A 378 15.13 -81.66 -69.75
CA ALA A 378 16.40 -81.91 -70.45
C ALA A 378 16.58 -83.39 -70.82
N GLY A 379 16.15 -84.31 -69.94
CA GLY A 379 16.13 -85.75 -70.23
C GLY A 379 15.16 -86.12 -71.36
N ILE A 380 13.98 -85.50 -71.40
CA ILE A 380 13.01 -85.67 -72.50
C ILE A 380 13.58 -85.07 -73.80
N GLN A 381 14.20 -83.89 -73.74
CA GLN A 381 14.87 -83.28 -74.90
C GLN A 381 16.03 -84.15 -75.42
N GLY A 382 16.84 -84.73 -74.54
CA GLY A 382 17.89 -85.67 -74.91
C GLY A 382 17.34 -86.95 -75.55
N SER A 383 16.26 -87.50 -74.99
CA SER A 383 15.56 -88.68 -75.56
C SER A 383 14.95 -88.37 -76.92
N LEU A 384 14.36 -87.19 -77.09
CA LEU A 384 13.83 -86.71 -78.37
C LEU A 384 14.95 -86.57 -79.40
N HIS A 385 16.10 -86.00 -79.03
CA HIS A 385 17.25 -85.86 -79.93
C HIS A 385 17.82 -87.21 -80.39
N SER A 386 17.93 -88.17 -79.47
CA SER A 386 18.27 -89.57 -79.77
C SER A 386 17.27 -90.24 -80.73
N SER A 387 15.96 -90.04 -80.51
CA SER A 387 14.92 -90.53 -81.41
C SER A 387 14.99 -89.86 -82.80
N GLN A 388 15.39 -88.60 -82.86
CA GLN A 388 15.56 -87.87 -84.12
C GLN A 388 16.78 -88.37 -84.88
N GLN A 389 17.90 -88.65 -84.20
CA GLN A 389 19.11 -89.24 -84.78
C GLN A 389 18.85 -90.64 -85.34
N THR A 390 18.18 -91.51 -84.58
CA THR A 390 17.77 -92.83 -85.07
C THR A 390 16.81 -92.74 -86.26
N GLY A 391 15.92 -91.73 -86.28
CA GLY A 391 15.10 -91.39 -87.45
C GLY A 391 15.92 -91.02 -88.69
N THR A 392 16.99 -90.24 -88.54
CA THR A 392 17.91 -89.89 -89.64
C THR A 392 18.74 -91.08 -90.14
N GLU A 393 19.16 -91.99 -89.24
CA GLU A 393 19.85 -93.22 -89.62
C GLU A 393 18.94 -94.18 -90.40
N LEU A 394 17.67 -94.29 -90.02
CA LEU A 394 16.68 -95.09 -90.76
C LEU A 394 16.38 -94.50 -92.14
N GLN A 395 16.31 -93.17 -92.26
CA GLN A 395 16.17 -92.50 -93.56
C GLN A 395 17.37 -92.74 -94.49
N SER A 396 18.59 -92.77 -93.93
CA SER A 396 19.81 -93.12 -94.66
C SER A 396 19.74 -94.55 -95.23
N ARG A 397 19.40 -95.54 -94.38
CA ARG A 397 19.27 -96.95 -94.79
C ARG A 397 18.17 -97.18 -95.83
N LEU A 398 17.07 -96.44 -95.77
CA LEU A 398 16.01 -96.48 -96.78
C LEU A 398 16.48 -96.00 -98.16
N LYS A 399 17.31 -94.95 -98.21
CA LYS A 399 17.90 -94.47 -99.48
C LYS A 399 18.87 -95.48 -100.09
N GLU A 400 19.71 -96.12 -99.28
CA GLU A 400 20.63 -97.15 -99.75
C GLU A 400 19.89 -98.35 -100.36
N LEU A 401 18.83 -98.84 -99.69
CA LEU A 401 17.98 -99.92 -100.17
C LEU A 401 17.25 -99.56 -101.48
N ALA A 402 16.80 -98.32 -101.65
CA ALA A 402 16.19 -97.86 -102.89
C ALA A 402 17.17 -97.93 -104.09
N THR A 403 18.43 -97.50 -103.90
CA THR A 403 19.44 -97.57 -104.96
C THR A 403 19.87 -99.01 -105.29
N ALA A 404 19.84 -99.92 -104.31
CA ALA A 404 20.13 -101.34 -104.55
C ALA A 404 19.03 -102.01 -105.39
N ARG A 405 17.76 -101.65 -105.17
CA ARG A 405 16.61 -102.14 -105.94
C ARG A 405 16.65 -101.72 -107.41
N GLU A 406 16.98 -100.46 -107.71
CA GLU A 406 17.06 -99.98 -109.11
C GLU A 406 18.16 -100.71 -109.90
N ARG A 407 19.34 -100.96 -109.28
CA ARG A 407 20.43 -101.71 -109.92
C ARG A 407 20.03 -103.15 -110.26
N ALA A 408 19.27 -103.82 -109.38
CA ALA A 408 18.77 -105.16 -109.63
C ALA A 408 17.74 -105.21 -110.78
N GLN A 409 16.87 -104.19 -110.90
CA GLN A 409 15.90 -104.10 -111.98
C GLN A 409 16.55 -103.84 -113.35
N GLN A 410 17.63 -103.06 -113.39
CA GLN A 410 18.36 -102.81 -114.64
C GLN A 410 19.09 -104.07 -115.13
N ALA A 411 19.74 -104.82 -114.23
CA ALA A 411 20.41 -106.08 -114.57
C ALA A 411 19.44 -107.16 -115.09
N ALA A 412 18.20 -107.19 -114.58
CA ALA A 412 17.17 -108.11 -115.07
C ALA A 412 16.74 -107.80 -116.52
N ARG A 413 16.61 -106.51 -116.88
CA ARG A 413 16.26 -106.08 -118.25
C ARG A 413 17.35 -106.43 -119.27
N ASP A 414 18.61 -106.28 -118.88
CA ASP A 414 19.73 -106.61 -119.76
C ASP A 414 19.81 -108.13 -120.03
N SER A 415 19.51 -108.97 -119.02
CA SER A 415 19.40 -110.43 -119.18
C SER A 415 18.24 -110.86 -120.08
N GLU A 416 17.07 -110.21 -120.00
CA GLU A 416 15.92 -110.50 -120.87
C GLU A 416 16.21 -110.19 -122.35
N ALA A 417 16.91 -109.08 -122.62
CA ALA A 417 17.32 -108.69 -123.98
C ALA A 417 18.33 -109.68 -124.60
N GLU A 418 19.18 -110.30 -123.77
CA GLU A 418 20.17 -111.28 -124.23
C GLU A 418 19.52 -112.63 -124.59
N VAL A 419 18.48 -113.03 -123.84
CA VAL A 419 17.70 -114.25 -124.13
C VAL A 419 16.93 -114.11 -125.46
N GLN A 420 16.31 -112.95 -125.72
CA GLN A 420 15.59 -112.69 -126.98
C GLN A 420 16.52 -112.80 -128.20
N ARG A 421 17.72 -112.21 -128.12
CA ARG A 421 18.73 -112.30 -129.21
C ARG A 421 19.20 -113.73 -129.48
N LEU A 422 19.30 -114.57 -128.44
CA LEU A 422 19.71 -115.96 -128.60
C LEU A 422 18.59 -116.83 -129.20
N SER A 423 17.32 -116.53 -128.91
CA SER A 423 16.17 -117.22 -129.49
C SER A 423 16.01 -116.95 -131.00
N GLU A 424 16.14 -115.70 -131.44
CA GLU A 424 16.08 -115.33 -132.87
C GLU A 424 17.18 -116.03 -133.69
N ARG A 425 18.39 -116.12 -133.13
CA ARG A 425 19.54 -116.77 -133.78
C ARG A 425 19.38 -118.29 -133.91
N LEU A 426 18.61 -118.91 -133.03
CA LEU A 426 18.26 -120.34 -133.08
C LEU A 426 17.21 -120.62 -134.16
N GLU A 427 16.20 -119.76 -134.31
CA GLU A 427 15.17 -119.90 -135.36
C GLU A 427 15.76 -119.71 -136.78
N GLU A 428 16.70 -118.78 -136.95
CA GLU A 428 17.41 -118.59 -138.23
C GLU A 428 18.23 -119.83 -138.63
N GLN A 429 18.93 -120.46 -137.68
CA GLN A 429 19.68 -121.69 -137.95
C GLN A 429 18.76 -122.87 -138.30
N ASP A 430 17.62 -123.03 -137.62
CA ASP A 430 16.69 -124.13 -137.86
C ASP A 430 15.99 -124.01 -139.24
N THR A 431 15.69 -122.77 -139.67
CA THR A 431 15.14 -122.53 -141.02
C THR A 431 16.17 -122.66 -142.14
N SER A 432 17.46 -122.42 -141.86
CA SER A 432 18.56 -122.67 -142.80
C SER A 432 18.75 -124.15 -143.07
N LEU A 433 18.78 -124.98 -142.01
CA LEU A 433 18.96 -126.43 -142.11
C LEU A 433 17.82 -127.12 -142.86
N ARG A 434 16.56 -126.69 -142.66
CA ARG A 434 15.40 -127.25 -143.37
C ARG A 434 15.45 -126.97 -144.88
N ARG A 435 15.92 -125.80 -145.30
CA ARG A 435 16.06 -125.44 -146.72
C ARG A 435 17.13 -126.29 -147.43
N GLU A 436 18.25 -126.56 -146.77
CA GLU A 436 19.30 -127.42 -147.31
C GLU A 436 18.84 -128.87 -147.46
N GLN A 437 18.08 -129.41 -146.49
CA GLN A 437 17.52 -130.77 -146.59
C GLN A 437 16.53 -130.92 -147.74
N GLU A 438 15.66 -129.92 -147.96
CA GLU A 438 14.69 -129.93 -149.07
C GLU A 438 15.36 -129.81 -150.45
N GLN A 439 16.43 -129.02 -150.58
CA GLN A 439 17.21 -128.94 -151.83
C GLN A 439 17.90 -130.27 -152.14
N ASN A 440 18.52 -130.90 -151.14
CA ASN A 440 19.22 -132.17 -151.31
C ASN A 440 18.25 -133.30 -151.72
N CYS A 441 17.02 -133.33 -151.18
CA CYS A 441 15.98 -134.26 -151.60
C CYS A 441 15.52 -134.06 -153.06
N ARG A 442 15.49 -132.81 -153.56
CA ARG A 442 15.12 -132.50 -154.95
C ARG A 442 16.21 -132.90 -155.94
N GLU A 443 17.48 -132.67 -155.61
CA GLU A 443 18.61 -133.08 -156.45
C GLU A 443 18.73 -134.61 -156.58
N VAL A 444 18.49 -135.36 -155.49
CA VAL A 444 18.47 -136.83 -155.52
C VAL A 444 17.29 -137.38 -156.34
N ALA A 445 16.14 -136.70 -156.33
CA ALA A 445 14.97 -137.08 -157.14
C ALA A 445 15.20 -136.86 -158.64
N GLU A 446 15.82 -135.74 -159.03
CA GLU A 446 16.14 -135.44 -160.44
C GLU A 446 17.18 -136.41 -161.03
N LEU A 447 18.20 -136.78 -160.24
CA LEU A 447 19.23 -137.73 -160.69
C LEU A 447 18.68 -139.16 -160.87
N ARG A 448 17.67 -139.56 -160.08
CA ARG A 448 16.97 -140.85 -160.27
C ARG A 448 16.07 -140.86 -161.49
N GLY A 449 15.47 -139.72 -161.86
CA GLY A 449 14.66 -139.58 -163.08
C GLY A 449 15.49 -139.71 -164.36
N LYS A 450 16.65 -139.06 -164.40
CA LYS A 450 17.56 -139.09 -165.58
C LYS A 450 18.10 -140.49 -165.89
N LEU A 451 18.31 -141.32 -164.86
CA LEU A 451 18.77 -142.71 -165.02
C LEU A 451 17.69 -143.63 -165.63
N ALA A 452 16.40 -143.32 -165.40
CA ALA A 452 15.28 -144.10 -165.96
C ALA A 452 15.06 -143.80 -167.44
N GLU A 453 15.22 -142.54 -167.86
CA GLU A 453 15.04 -142.11 -169.26
C GLU A 453 16.16 -142.62 -170.20
N GLU A 454 17.40 -142.73 -169.72
CA GLU A 454 18.49 -143.34 -170.49
C GLU A 454 18.27 -144.85 -170.70
N GLY A 455 17.75 -145.55 -169.68
CA GLY A 455 17.43 -146.98 -169.77
C GLY A 455 16.32 -147.29 -170.78
N GLU A 456 15.31 -146.42 -170.92
CA GLU A 456 14.27 -146.57 -171.93
C GLU A 456 14.75 -146.23 -173.35
N SER A 457 15.63 -145.23 -173.48
CA SER A 457 16.19 -144.81 -174.77
C SER A 457 17.09 -145.89 -175.38
N GLN A 458 17.76 -146.68 -174.54
CA GLN A 458 18.61 -147.79 -174.99
C GLN A 458 17.79 -149.00 -175.46
N ARG A 459 16.71 -149.37 -174.76
CA ARG A 459 15.79 -150.45 -175.22
C ARG A 459 15.08 -150.11 -176.53
N ARG A 460 14.75 -148.84 -176.77
CA ARG A 460 14.13 -148.39 -178.04
C ARG A 460 15.08 -148.46 -179.23
N ARG A 461 16.41 -148.44 -179.02
CA ARG A 461 17.41 -148.63 -180.08
C ARG A 461 17.55 -150.12 -180.46
N GLU A 462 17.51 -151.01 -179.48
CA GLU A 462 17.56 -152.47 -179.72
C GLU A 462 16.32 -152.98 -180.46
N GLN A 463 15.14 -152.37 -180.24
CA GLN A 463 13.91 -152.72 -180.96
C GLN A 463 13.86 -152.23 -182.41
N ARG A 464 14.58 -151.15 -182.77
CA ARG A 464 14.62 -150.66 -184.16
C ARG A 464 15.58 -151.44 -185.04
N LEU A 465 16.73 -151.84 -184.51
CA LEU A 465 17.70 -152.63 -185.28
C LEU A 465 17.20 -154.06 -185.57
N THR A 466 16.37 -154.62 -184.69
CA THR A 466 15.70 -155.91 -184.92
C THR A 466 14.55 -155.83 -185.91
N ALA A 467 13.89 -154.66 -186.04
CA ALA A 467 12.86 -154.42 -187.04
C ALA A 467 13.44 -154.23 -188.45
N GLU A 468 14.56 -153.51 -188.57
CA GLU A 468 15.15 -153.18 -189.88
C GLU A 468 15.85 -154.37 -190.56
N GLN A 469 16.34 -155.36 -189.83
CA GLN A 469 16.92 -156.56 -190.47
C GLN A 469 15.87 -157.62 -190.88
N TRP A 470 14.65 -157.57 -190.34
CA TRP A 470 13.54 -158.41 -190.80
C TRP A 470 12.99 -157.92 -192.15
N GLU A 471 13.05 -156.62 -192.45
CA GLU A 471 12.49 -156.05 -193.68
C GLU A 471 13.32 -156.31 -194.94
N LEU A 472 14.61 -156.68 -194.85
CA LEU A 472 15.40 -156.96 -196.05
C LEU A 472 15.37 -158.42 -196.54
N VAL A 473 14.72 -159.34 -195.82
CA VAL A 473 14.67 -160.77 -196.18
C VAL A 473 13.50 -161.13 -197.12
N CYS A 474 12.45 -160.31 -197.29
CA CYS A 474 11.31 -160.69 -198.14
C CYS A 474 10.62 -159.52 -198.87
N GLY A 475 11.07 -159.24 -200.10
CA GLY A 475 10.13 -159.19 -201.24
C GLY A 475 10.13 -157.96 -202.15
N SER A 476 11.00 -157.92 -203.17
CA SER A 476 10.57 -157.86 -204.58
C SER A 476 11.75 -158.05 -205.55
N ALA A 477 11.52 -158.94 -206.54
CA ALA A 477 12.09 -159.01 -207.90
C ALA A 477 13.61 -159.17 -208.12
#